data_AF-A0A6D0IMR4-F1
#
_entry.id   AF-A0A6D0IMR4-F1
#
_cell.length_a   1.000
_cell.length_b   1.000
_cell.length_c   1.000
_cell.angle_alpha   90.00
_cell.angle_beta   90.00
_cell.angle_gamma   90.00
#
_symmetry.space_group_name_H-M   'P 1'
#
loop_
_entity.id
_entity.type
_entity.pdbx_description
1 polymer ?
#
loop_
_entity_poly.entity_id
_entity_poly.type
_entity_poly.pdbx_seq_one_letter_code
_entity_poly.pdbx_strand_id
1 'polypeptide(L)'
;KFYDDMFDELLKYNIEPVITLSHFEMPLHLVQQYGSWTNRKVVDFFVRFAEVVFERYKHKVKYWMTFNEINNQRNWRAPLFGYCCSGVVYTEHDNPEETMYQVLHHQFVASALAVKAARRINPEMKVGCMLAMVPLYPYCCNPDDVMFAQESMRERYVFTDVQLRGYYPSYVLNEWERRGFN
;
A
#
# COMPACT_ATOMS: atom_id res chain seq x y z
N LYS A 1 21.13 3.50 -13.34
CA LYS A 1 22.41 4.20 -13.14
C LYS A 1 22.41 4.97 -11.83
N PHE A 2 21.60 6.02 -11.65
CA PHE A 2 21.59 6.79 -10.39
C PHE A 2 21.47 5.92 -9.13
N TYR A 3 20.44 5.06 -9.07
CA TYR A 3 20.27 4.12 -7.95
C TYR A 3 21.35 3.02 -7.89
N ASP A 4 22.01 2.68 -9.01
CA ASP A 4 23.17 1.78 -8.94
C ASP A 4 24.30 2.45 -8.18
N ASP A 5 24.65 3.67 -8.57
CA ASP A 5 25.73 4.45 -7.97
C ASP A 5 25.46 4.71 -6.48
N MET A 6 24.20 5.00 -6.12
CA MET A 6 23.77 5.19 -4.73
C MET A 6 23.85 3.89 -3.90
N PHE A 7 23.35 2.77 -4.41
CA PHE A 7 23.43 1.50 -3.70
C PHE A 7 24.87 1.00 -3.58
N ASP A 8 25.70 1.23 -4.60
CA ASP A 8 27.13 0.88 -4.56
C ASP A 8 27.88 1.68 -3.49
N GLU A 9 27.60 2.99 -3.35
CA GLU A 9 28.17 3.77 -2.25
C GLU A 9 27.65 3.32 -0.87
N LEU A 10 26.37 2.95 -0.71
CA LEU A 10 25.89 2.38 0.56
C LEU A 10 26.61 1.08 0.91
N LEU A 11 26.71 0.16 -0.05
CA LEU A 11 27.33 -1.16 0.15
C LEU A 11 28.83 -1.07 0.39
N LYS A 12 29.52 -0.08 -0.20
CA LYS A 12 30.92 0.24 0.10
C LYS A 12 31.17 0.52 1.59
N TYR A 13 30.18 1.06 2.30
CA TYR A 13 30.23 1.29 3.74
C TYR A 13 29.49 0.21 4.56
N ASN A 14 29.20 -0.96 3.96
CA ASN A 14 28.42 -2.04 4.57
C ASN A 14 27.03 -1.61 5.07
N ILE A 15 26.41 -0.63 4.40
CA ILE A 15 25.04 -0.18 4.70
C ILE A 15 24.08 -0.91 3.77
N GLU A 16 23.21 -1.74 4.34
CA GLU A 16 22.20 -2.48 3.59
C GLU A 16 21.04 -1.55 3.17
N PRO A 17 20.72 -1.42 1.88
CA PRO A 17 19.58 -0.63 1.44
C PRO A 17 18.25 -1.27 1.85
N VAL A 18 17.32 -0.44 2.33
CA VAL A 18 15.92 -0.81 2.58
C VAL A 18 15.05 0.09 1.71
N ILE A 19 14.42 -0.49 0.69
CA ILE A 19 13.80 0.28 -0.40
C ILE A 19 12.29 0.15 -0.41
N THR A 20 11.60 1.29 -0.46
CA THR A 20 10.14 1.32 -0.66
C THR A 20 9.84 1.61 -2.12
N LEU A 21 9.04 0.77 -2.77
CA LEU A 21 8.75 0.87 -4.21
C LEU A 21 7.87 2.07 -4.54
N SER A 22 6.81 2.30 -3.76
CA SER A 22 5.91 3.44 -3.93
C SER A 22 5.88 4.26 -2.65
N HIS A 23 6.47 5.46 -2.71
CA HIS A 23 6.55 6.39 -1.59
C HIS A 23 6.07 7.79 -2.00
N PHE A 24 4.76 7.90 -2.25
CA PHE A 24 4.08 9.19 -2.52
C PHE A 24 4.60 9.98 -3.74
N GLU A 25 5.11 9.27 -4.75
CA GLU A 25 5.85 9.87 -5.86
C GLU A 25 5.48 9.26 -7.23
N MET A 26 4.25 8.75 -7.34
CA MET A 26 3.83 8.09 -8.58
C MET A 26 3.87 9.07 -9.79
N PRO A 27 4.12 8.57 -11.01
CA PRO A 27 4.21 9.44 -12.18
C PRO A 27 2.91 10.23 -12.42
N LEU A 28 3.00 11.56 -12.49
CA LEU A 28 1.85 12.44 -12.74
C LEU A 28 1.08 12.07 -14.02
N HIS A 29 1.78 11.58 -15.04
CA HIS A 29 1.16 11.10 -16.28
C HIS A 29 0.12 9.99 -16.04
N LEU A 30 0.35 9.09 -15.08
CA LEU A 30 -0.61 8.02 -14.78
C LEU A 30 -1.90 8.56 -14.16
N VAL A 31 -1.80 9.63 -13.39
CA VAL A 31 -2.97 10.34 -12.84
C VAL A 31 -3.78 10.97 -13.98
N GLN A 32 -3.11 11.77 -14.83
CA GLN A 32 -3.74 12.52 -15.91
C GLN A 32 -4.35 11.63 -17.01
N GLN A 33 -3.65 10.58 -17.41
CA GLN A 33 -4.01 9.78 -18.59
C GLN A 33 -4.94 8.60 -18.27
N TYR A 34 -4.85 8.06 -17.05
CA TYR A 34 -5.55 6.83 -16.69
C TYR A 34 -6.54 7.00 -15.54
N GLY A 35 -6.60 8.17 -14.89
CA GLY A 35 -7.38 8.34 -13.65
C GLY A 35 -6.68 7.72 -12.43
N SER A 36 -5.36 7.53 -12.52
CA SER A 36 -4.55 6.94 -11.45
C SER A 36 -4.99 5.51 -11.06
N TRP A 37 -4.83 5.13 -9.80
CA TRP A 37 -5.12 3.81 -9.26
C TRP A 37 -6.60 3.39 -9.31
N THR A 38 -7.51 4.27 -9.74
CA THR A 38 -8.89 3.84 -10.07
C THR A 38 -8.89 2.88 -11.28
N ASN A 39 -7.87 2.94 -12.12
CA ASN A 39 -7.76 2.16 -13.33
C ASN A 39 -6.89 0.91 -13.17
N ARG A 40 -7.45 -0.25 -13.51
CA ARG A 40 -6.77 -1.54 -13.36
C ARG A 40 -5.43 -1.61 -14.08
N LYS A 41 -5.24 -0.88 -15.19
CA LYS A 41 -3.97 -0.83 -15.94
C LYS A 41 -2.79 -0.37 -15.09
N VAL A 42 -3.02 0.44 -14.06
CA VAL A 42 -1.97 0.94 -13.16
C VAL A 42 -1.36 -0.18 -12.32
N VAL A 43 -2.10 -1.27 -12.07
CA VAL A 43 -1.56 -2.48 -11.44
C VAL A 43 -0.39 -3.02 -12.28
N ASP A 44 -0.60 -3.21 -13.58
CA ASP A 44 0.41 -3.76 -14.48
C ASP A 44 1.59 -2.80 -14.65
N PHE A 45 1.34 -1.49 -14.68
CA PHE A 45 2.41 -0.49 -14.72
C PHE A 45 3.30 -0.54 -13.47
N PHE A 46 2.71 -0.66 -12.29
CA PHE A 46 3.45 -0.81 -11.04
C PHE A 46 4.23 -2.13 -10.99
N VAL A 47 3.60 -3.25 -11.36
CA VAL A 47 4.26 -4.56 -11.33
C VAL A 47 5.44 -4.59 -12.31
N ARG A 48 5.30 -4.02 -13.50
CA ARG A 48 6.41 -3.90 -14.46
C ARG A 48 7.55 -3.04 -13.89
N PHE A 49 7.23 -1.92 -13.24
CA PHE A 49 8.24 -1.10 -12.56
C PHE A 49 8.97 -1.91 -11.46
N ALA A 50 8.22 -2.62 -10.61
CA ALA A 50 8.75 -3.45 -9.55
C ALA A 50 9.68 -4.55 -10.12
N GLU A 51 9.26 -5.26 -11.17
CA GLU A 51 10.07 -6.29 -11.84
C GLU A 51 11.39 -5.74 -12.37
N VAL A 52 11.38 -4.56 -12.99
CA VAL A 52 12.60 -3.92 -13.51
C VAL A 52 13.59 -3.63 -12.39
N VAL A 53 13.13 -3.04 -11.28
CA VAL A 53 14.03 -2.68 -10.17
C VAL A 53 14.46 -3.91 -9.36
N PHE A 54 13.58 -4.90 -9.18
CA PHE A 54 13.95 -6.17 -8.57
C PHE A 54 15.03 -6.87 -9.38
N GLU A 55 14.86 -7.02 -10.70
CA GLU A 55 15.86 -7.67 -11.55
C GLU A 55 17.18 -6.92 -11.55
N ARG A 56 17.13 -5.58 -11.63
CA ARG A 56 18.33 -4.73 -11.64
C ARG A 56 19.11 -4.79 -10.33
N TYR A 57 18.43 -4.85 -9.19
CA TYR A 57 19.03 -4.70 -7.86
C TYR A 57 18.99 -5.98 -7.03
N LYS A 58 18.70 -7.14 -7.64
CA LYS A 58 18.55 -8.45 -6.98
C LYS A 58 19.73 -8.90 -6.12
N HIS A 59 20.94 -8.36 -6.36
CA HIS A 59 22.15 -8.64 -5.57
C HIS A 59 22.62 -7.46 -4.73
N LYS A 60 21.92 -6.31 -4.78
CA LYS A 60 22.29 -5.08 -4.06
C LYS A 60 21.31 -4.74 -2.93
N VAL A 61 20.06 -5.18 -3.03
CA VAL A 61 19.00 -4.81 -2.07
C VAL A 61 18.31 -6.07 -1.57
N LYS A 62 18.43 -6.33 -0.25
CA LYS A 62 17.80 -7.47 0.42
C LYS A 62 16.40 -7.15 0.93
N TYR A 63 16.13 -5.90 1.30
CA TYR A 63 14.92 -5.49 2.00
C TYR A 63 14.09 -4.52 1.18
N TRP A 64 12.82 -4.86 1.00
CA TRP A 64 11.88 -4.12 0.16
C TRP A 64 10.56 -3.91 0.89
N MET A 65 9.87 -2.83 0.56
CA MET A 65 8.47 -2.58 0.90
C MET A 65 7.71 -2.15 -0.36
N THR A 66 6.43 -2.53 -0.46
CA THR A 66 5.61 -2.21 -1.63
C THR A 66 5.07 -0.78 -1.59
N PHE A 67 4.07 -0.52 -0.76
CA PHE A 67 3.42 0.78 -0.63
C PHE A 67 3.67 1.37 0.76
N ASN A 68 4.26 2.57 0.80
CA ASN A 68 4.40 3.32 2.04
C ASN A 68 3.04 3.67 2.62
N GLU A 69 2.86 3.45 3.93
CA GLU A 69 1.69 3.88 4.72
C GLU A 69 0.35 3.75 3.96
N ILE A 70 0.12 2.57 3.37
CA ILE A 70 -1.04 2.32 2.49
C ILE A 70 -2.38 2.69 3.13
N ASN A 71 -2.46 2.71 4.47
CA ASN A 71 -3.65 3.02 5.23
C ASN A 71 -3.89 4.52 5.49
N ASN A 72 -2.96 5.43 5.18
CA ASN A 72 -3.21 6.87 5.32
C ASN A 72 -4.47 7.29 4.53
N GLN A 73 -4.63 6.73 3.32
CA GLN A 73 -5.77 6.99 2.45
C GLN A 73 -7.11 6.44 2.98
N ARG A 74 -7.11 5.65 4.08
CA ARG A 74 -8.34 5.22 4.77
C ARG A 74 -9.12 6.40 5.34
N ASN A 75 -8.41 7.47 5.71
CA ASN A 75 -9.01 8.78 5.95
C ASN A 75 -9.20 9.51 4.62
N TRP A 76 -10.15 9.01 3.82
CA TRP A 76 -10.44 9.45 2.46
C TRP A 76 -10.93 10.90 2.35
N ARG A 77 -11.35 11.51 3.46
CA ARG A 77 -11.77 12.91 3.55
C ARG A 77 -10.59 13.88 3.62
N ALA A 78 -9.41 13.40 4.01
CA ALA A 78 -8.24 14.25 4.12
C ALA A 78 -7.77 14.72 2.73
N PRO A 79 -7.35 15.98 2.57
CA PRO A 79 -7.05 16.53 1.24
C PRO A 79 -5.92 15.81 0.49
N LEU A 80 -4.91 15.34 1.23
CA LEU A 80 -3.66 14.85 0.63
C LEU A 80 -3.45 13.35 0.74
N PHE A 81 -4.12 12.64 1.65
CA PHE A 81 -3.81 11.22 1.87
C PHE A 81 -4.12 10.37 0.63
N GLY A 82 -5.31 10.51 0.04
CA GLY A 82 -5.63 9.82 -1.22
C GLY A 82 -4.70 10.24 -2.36
N TYR A 83 -4.42 11.53 -2.49
CA TYR A 83 -3.57 12.08 -3.56
C TYR A 83 -2.13 11.58 -3.48
N CYS A 84 -1.50 11.64 -2.31
CA CYS A 84 -0.13 11.16 -2.13
C CYS A 84 -0.07 9.63 -2.22
N CYS A 85 -0.98 8.89 -1.58
CA CYS A 85 -0.93 7.42 -1.57
C CYS A 85 -1.25 6.80 -2.93
N SER A 86 -2.16 7.42 -3.69
CA SER A 86 -2.73 6.79 -4.89
C SER A 86 -3.06 7.76 -6.02
N GLY A 87 -2.73 9.04 -5.92
CA GLY A 87 -3.07 10.02 -6.95
C GLY A 87 -4.57 10.24 -7.12
N VAL A 88 -5.39 9.93 -6.10
CA VAL A 88 -6.86 10.05 -6.16
C VAL A 88 -7.35 10.94 -5.03
N VAL A 89 -8.12 11.98 -5.36
CA VAL A 89 -8.88 12.76 -4.39
C VAL A 89 -10.29 12.17 -4.30
N TYR A 90 -10.58 11.40 -3.25
CA TYR A 90 -11.83 10.63 -3.19
C TYR A 90 -13.09 11.49 -3.10
N THR A 91 -12.99 12.67 -2.49
CA THR A 91 -14.12 13.61 -2.39
C THR A 91 -14.54 14.20 -3.74
N GLU A 92 -13.75 13.99 -4.80
CA GLU A 92 -14.08 14.39 -6.18
C GLU A 92 -14.80 13.27 -6.96
N HIS A 93 -15.14 12.16 -6.31
CA HIS A 93 -15.88 11.04 -6.90
C HIS A 93 -17.27 10.91 -6.27
N ASP A 94 -18.24 10.40 -7.03
CA ASP A 94 -19.64 10.25 -6.58
C ASP A 94 -19.76 9.34 -5.35
N ASN A 95 -18.98 8.25 -5.33
CA ASN A 95 -18.89 7.31 -4.20
C ASN A 95 -17.46 7.28 -3.65
N PRO A 96 -17.08 8.20 -2.72
CA PRO A 96 -15.70 8.32 -2.25
C PRO A 96 -15.15 7.04 -1.58
N GLU A 97 -15.95 6.43 -0.71
CA GLU A 97 -15.53 5.23 0.05
C GLU A 97 -15.42 3.99 -0.83
N GLU A 98 -16.34 3.81 -1.79
CA GLU A 98 -16.28 2.73 -2.78
C GLU A 98 -15.06 2.88 -3.69
N THR A 99 -14.81 4.11 -4.17
CA THR A 99 -13.63 4.44 -4.97
C THR A 99 -12.34 4.15 -4.20
N MET A 100 -12.30 4.49 -2.91
CA MET A 100 -11.18 4.14 -2.03
C MET A 100 -10.98 2.62 -1.97
N TYR A 101 -12.02 1.82 -1.73
CA TYR A 101 -11.88 0.35 -1.70
C TYR A 101 -11.44 -0.24 -3.05
N GLN A 102 -11.90 0.30 -4.18
CA GLN A 102 -11.45 -0.11 -5.51
C GLN A 102 -9.94 0.17 -5.71
N VAL A 103 -9.49 1.36 -5.32
CA VAL A 103 -8.06 1.73 -5.33
C VAL A 103 -7.24 0.80 -4.44
N LEU A 104 -7.72 0.54 -3.22
CA LEU A 104 -7.06 -0.36 -2.28
C LEU A 104 -6.97 -1.79 -2.83
N HIS A 105 -8.03 -2.29 -3.47
CA HIS A 105 -8.00 -3.59 -4.13
C HIS A 105 -6.90 -3.67 -5.19
N HIS A 106 -6.79 -2.66 -6.05
CA HIS A 106 -5.72 -2.58 -7.04
C HIS A 106 -4.34 -2.57 -6.39
N GLN A 107 -4.13 -1.80 -5.32
CA GLN A 107 -2.86 -1.76 -4.60
C GLN A 107 -2.53 -3.08 -3.88
N PHE A 108 -3.50 -3.75 -3.26
CA PHE A 108 -3.29 -5.06 -2.65
C PHE A 108 -2.89 -6.12 -3.68
N VAL A 109 -3.58 -6.16 -4.82
CA VAL A 109 -3.24 -7.07 -5.93
C VAL A 109 -1.85 -6.75 -6.47
N ALA A 110 -1.54 -5.47 -6.71
CA ALA A 110 -0.23 -5.03 -7.18
C ALA A 110 0.89 -5.41 -6.20
N SER A 111 0.66 -5.24 -4.90
CA SER A 111 1.57 -5.63 -3.82
C SER A 111 1.84 -7.14 -3.86
N ALA A 112 0.79 -7.96 -3.92
CA ALA A 112 0.92 -9.42 -4.00
C ALA A 112 1.64 -9.91 -5.26
N LEU A 113 1.39 -9.26 -6.41
CA LEU A 113 2.09 -9.55 -7.66
C LEU A 113 3.58 -9.17 -7.58
N ALA A 114 3.91 -8.03 -6.98
CA ALA A 114 5.31 -7.64 -6.73
C ALA A 114 6.03 -8.63 -5.78
N VAL A 115 5.36 -9.10 -4.73
CA VAL A 115 5.91 -10.15 -3.83
C VAL A 115 6.19 -11.45 -4.61
N LYS A 116 5.28 -11.86 -5.51
CA LYS A 116 5.51 -13.04 -6.37
C LYS A 116 6.68 -12.83 -7.33
N ALA A 117 6.77 -11.66 -7.94
CA ALA A 117 7.86 -11.30 -8.85
C ALA A 117 9.23 -11.31 -8.13
N ALA A 118 9.32 -10.69 -6.96
CA ALA A 118 10.54 -10.70 -6.14
C ALA A 118 10.98 -12.12 -5.81
N ARG A 119 10.06 -12.99 -5.36
CA ARG A 119 10.35 -14.40 -5.06
C ARG A 119 10.87 -15.17 -6.29
N ARG A 120 10.33 -14.88 -7.48
CA ARG A 120 10.79 -15.47 -8.74
C ARG A 120 12.19 -15.00 -9.13
N ILE A 121 12.49 -13.72 -8.93
CA ILE A 121 13.73 -13.07 -9.36
C ILE A 121 14.90 -13.42 -8.42
N ASN A 122 14.70 -13.28 -7.11
CA ASN A 122 15.63 -13.76 -6.10
C ASN A 122 14.86 -14.07 -4.80
N PRO A 123 14.73 -15.36 -4.41
CA PRO A 123 13.97 -15.75 -3.22
C PRO A 123 14.61 -15.32 -1.89
N GLU A 124 15.86 -14.85 -1.89
CA GLU A 124 16.52 -14.30 -0.69
C GLU A 124 16.01 -12.90 -0.33
N MET A 125 15.45 -12.16 -1.30
CA MET A 125 14.87 -10.85 -1.06
C MET A 125 13.65 -10.93 -0.14
N LYS A 126 13.54 -9.99 0.78
CA LYS A 126 12.42 -9.87 1.72
C LYS A 126 11.55 -8.69 1.32
N VAL A 127 10.29 -8.95 1.00
CA VAL A 127 9.30 -7.92 0.64
C VAL A 127 8.25 -7.85 1.76
N GLY A 128 8.25 -6.72 2.48
CA GLY A 128 7.28 -6.43 3.54
C GLY A 128 6.18 -5.47 3.07
N CYS A 129 5.14 -5.35 3.91
CA CYS A 129 4.21 -4.22 3.83
C CYS A 129 4.70 -3.05 4.71
N MET A 130 4.12 -1.87 4.52
CA MET A 130 4.32 -0.71 5.39
C MET A 130 2.95 -0.21 5.89
N LEU A 131 2.82 0.02 7.19
CA LEU A 131 1.60 0.50 7.85
C LEU A 131 1.91 1.75 8.69
N ALA A 132 1.13 2.82 8.53
CA ALA A 132 1.09 3.93 9.48
C ALA A 132 0.34 3.49 10.74
N MET A 133 1.08 3.18 11.80
CA MET A 133 0.49 2.67 13.04
C MET A 133 0.28 3.80 14.04
N VAL A 134 -0.97 4.26 14.16
CA VAL A 134 -1.43 5.16 15.24
C VAL A 134 -2.38 4.35 16.13
N PRO A 135 -1.90 3.80 17.26
CA PRO A 135 -2.74 3.08 18.20
C PRO A 135 -3.84 3.99 18.75
N LEU A 136 -5.08 3.47 18.75
CA LEU A 136 -6.21 4.15 19.36
C LEU A 136 -6.48 3.54 20.73
N TYR A 137 -6.19 4.31 21.78
CA TYR A 137 -6.48 3.90 23.14
C TYR A 137 -7.95 4.18 23.47
N PRO A 138 -8.64 3.27 24.19
CA PRO A 138 -9.90 3.63 24.81
C PRO A 138 -9.64 4.73 25.83
N TYR A 139 -10.53 5.72 25.90
CA TYR A 139 -10.35 6.87 26.79
C TYR A 139 -10.39 6.43 28.27
N CYS A 140 -11.31 5.54 28.61
CA CYS A 140 -11.39 4.91 29.91
C CYS A 140 -11.79 3.43 29.82
N CYS A 141 -12.05 2.79 30.97
CA CYS A 141 -12.46 1.39 31.04
C CYS A 141 -13.96 1.16 30.76
N ASN A 142 -14.69 2.19 30.30
CA ASN A 142 -16.06 2.05 29.83
C ASN A 142 -16.12 1.00 28.71
N PRO A 143 -16.98 -0.04 28.79
CA PRO A 143 -17.11 -1.04 27.74
C PRO A 143 -17.31 -0.45 26.33
N ASP A 144 -18.04 0.65 26.21
CA ASP A 144 -18.26 1.31 24.91
C ASP A 144 -16.97 1.92 24.34
N ASP A 145 -16.14 2.54 25.17
CA ASP A 145 -14.84 3.10 24.76
C ASP A 145 -13.89 1.99 24.31
N VAL A 146 -13.85 0.88 25.06
CA VAL A 146 -13.03 -0.30 24.75
C VAL A 146 -13.45 -0.90 23.42
N MET A 147 -14.76 -1.10 23.22
CA MET A 147 -15.27 -1.69 21.99
C MET A 147 -15.08 -0.75 20.79
N PHE A 148 -15.31 0.55 20.97
CA PHE A 148 -15.09 1.56 19.92
C PHE A 148 -13.63 1.61 19.48
N ALA A 149 -12.67 1.63 20.43
CA ALA A 149 -11.25 1.59 20.10
C ALA A 149 -10.86 0.29 19.36
N GLN A 150 -11.41 -0.85 19.79
CA GLN A 150 -11.17 -2.16 19.14
C GLN A 150 -11.67 -2.16 17.68
N GLU A 151 -12.87 -1.65 17.43
CA GLU A 151 -13.43 -1.57 16.08
C GLU A 151 -12.67 -0.54 15.24
N SER A 152 -12.33 0.62 15.79
CA SER A 152 -11.58 1.67 15.09
C SER A 152 -10.19 1.21 14.66
N MET A 153 -9.53 0.35 15.44
CA MET A 153 -8.24 -0.23 15.04
C MET A 153 -8.32 -1.11 13.79
N ARG A 154 -9.51 -1.60 13.40
CA ARG A 154 -9.72 -2.36 12.16
C ARG A 154 -9.44 -1.53 10.90
N GLU A 155 -9.56 -0.20 10.98
CA GLU A 155 -9.11 0.71 9.92
C GLU A 155 -7.60 0.64 9.65
N ARG A 156 -6.81 0.08 10.58
CA ARG A 156 -5.38 -0.19 10.40
C ARG A 156 -5.16 -1.66 10.08
N TYR A 157 -5.80 -2.55 10.85
CA TYR A 157 -5.61 -4.00 10.71
C TYR A 157 -6.06 -4.54 9.37
N VAL A 158 -7.08 -3.97 8.71
CA VAL A 158 -7.54 -4.48 7.41
C VAL A 158 -6.43 -4.54 6.36
N PHE A 159 -5.50 -3.59 6.40
CA PHE A 159 -4.38 -3.50 5.47
C PHE A 159 -3.31 -4.57 5.72
N THR A 160 -3.02 -4.86 6.99
CA THR A 160 -2.06 -5.91 7.37
C THR A 160 -2.70 -7.29 7.31
N ASP A 161 -3.99 -7.43 7.62
CA ASP A 161 -4.75 -8.65 7.42
C ASP A 161 -4.71 -9.07 5.95
N VAL A 162 -4.98 -8.16 5.01
CA VAL A 162 -4.89 -8.50 3.58
C VAL A 162 -3.46 -8.81 3.15
N GLN A 163 -2.47 -7.98 3.50
CA GLN A 163 -1.10 -8.15 2.99
C GLN A 163 -0.32 -9.29 3.66
N LEU A 164 -0.62 -9.61 4.92
CA LEU A 164 0.09 -10.65 5.69
C LEU A 164 -0.70 -11.96 5.77
N ARG A 165 -2.04 -11.92 5.88
CA ARG A 165 -2.88 -13.14 5.91
C ARG A 165 -3.37 -13.56 4.53
N GLY A 166 -3.41 -12.65 3.56
CA GLY A 166 -3.67 -12.96 2.14
C GLY A 166 -5.14 -12.98 1.73
N TYR A 167 -6.05 -12.46 2.55
CA TYR A 167 -7.49 -12.41 2.24
C TYR A 167 -8.16 -11.22 2.93
N TYR A 168 -9.31 -10.79 2.40
CA TYR A 168 -10.14 -9.78 3.03
C TYR A 168 -10.79 -10.33 4.31
N PRO A 169 -10.61 -9.69 5.47
CA PRO A 169 -11.21 -10.16 6.71
C PRO A 169 -12.74 -10.00 6.67
N SER A 170 -13.46 -10.86 7.38
CA SER A 170 -14.94 -10.89 7.34
C SER A 170 -15.60 -9.56 7.70
N TYR A 171 -15.02 -8.79 8.62
CA TYR A 171 -15.62 -7.52 9.05
C TYR A 171 -15.67 -6.46 7.93
N VAL A 172 -14.72 -6.45 6.99
CA VAL A 172 -14.73 -5.50 5.86
C VAL A 172 -15.66 -5.97 4.75
N LEU A 173 -15.74 -7.28 4.51
CA LEU A 173 -16.73 -7.84 3.59
C LEU A 173 -18.16 -7.53 4.07
N ASN A 174 -18.42 -7.71 5.36
CA ASN A 174 -19.70 -7.33 5.94
C ASN A 174 -19.95 -5.80 5.90
N GLU A 175 -18.90 -4.97 5.92
CA GLU A 175 -19.03 -3.52 5.74
C GLU A 175 -19.47 -3.18 4.31
N TRP A 176 -18.87 -3.81 3.31
CA TRP A 176 -19.23 -3.60 1.90
C TRP A 176 -20.68 -3.98 1.62
N GLU A 177 -21.14 -5.13 2.11
CA GLU A 177 -22.54 -5.54 2.02
C GLU A 177 -23.49 -4.53 2.69
N ARG A 178 -23.15 -4.05 3.90
CA ARG A 178 -23.97 -3.04 4.61
C ARG A 178 -24.04 -1.70 3.86
N ARG A 179 -22.99 -1.35 3.11
CA ARG A 179 -22.90 -0.11 2.34
C ARG A 179 -23.40 -0.24 0.90
N GLY A 180 -23.67 -1.46 0.44
CA GLY A 180 -24.10 -1.75 -0.93
C GLY A 180 -23.00 -1.56 -1.97
N PHE A 181 -21.73 -1.77 -1.61
CA PHE A 181 -20.62 -1.75 -2.56
C PHE A 181 -20.59 -3.07 -3.35
N ASN A 182 -20.27 -3.01 -4.65
CA ASN A 182 -20.18 -4.19 -5.54
C ASN A 182 -18.75 -4.61 -5.83
#